data_AF-A0A9C8AE34-F1
#
_entry.id   AF-A0A9C8AE34-F1
#
_cell.length_a   1.000
_cell.length_b   1.000
_cell.length_c   1.000
_cell.angle_alpha   90.00
_cell.angle_beta   90.00
_cell.angle_gamma   90.00
#
_symmetry.space_group_name_H-M   'P 1'
#
loop_
_entity.id
_entity.type
_entity.pdbx_description
1 polymer ?
#
loop_
_entity_poly.entity_id
_entity_poly.type
_entity_poly.pdbx_seq_one_letter_code
_entity_poly.pdbx_strand_id
1 'polypeptide(L)'
;LAKQSLIETCKTFSEMGALWLWPPKRMLGLVRKVSGEAYLQQALQRGKGGLVLTPHLASWEIVGLYVCSRYPSTALSRPLKLAGLHDLIYTARSRTGGRIVPTDNAGVRALYRALHQNELAGILPDQVPNEGMAFLPPFLVSRHIP
;
A
#
# COMPACT_ATOMS: atom_id res chain seq x y z
N LEU A 1 25.49 -7.55 -3.51
CA LEU A 1 24.19 -7.00 -3.08
C LEU A 1 23.55 -6.07 -4.12
N ALA A 2 24.24 -5.01 -4.58
CA ALA A 2 23.69 -4.02 -5.52
C ALA A 2 23.08 -4.62 -6.81
N LYS A 3 23.80 -5.53 -7.48
CA LYS A 3 23.29 -6.24 -8.68
C LYS A 3 21.97 -6.98 -8.40
N GLN A 4 21.88 -7.67 -7.27
CA GLN A 4 20.66 -8.40 -6.90
C GLN A 4 19.51 -7.43 -6.64
N SER A 5 19.76 -6.33 -5.91
CA SER A 5 18.76 -5.30 -5.66
C SER A 5 18.20 -4.73 -6.97
N LEU A 6 19.08 -4.41 -7.92
CA LEU A 6 18.66 -3.91 -9.23
C LEU A 6 17.79 -4.93 -9.97
N ILE A 7 18.18 -6.21 -9.97
CA ILE A 7 17.38 -7.28 -10.57
C ILE A 7 15.99 -7.37 -9.94
N GLU A 8 15.87 -7.33 -8.61
CA GLU A 8 14.57 -7.37 -7.93
C GLU A 8 13.72 -6.12 -8.19
N THR A 9 14.34 -4.95 -8.29
CA THR A 9 13.66 -3.72 -8.72
C THR A 9 13.13 -3.84 -10.15
N CYS A 10 13.92 -4.35 -11.09
CA CYS A 10 13.49 -4.56 -12.47
C CYS A 10 12.36 -5.59 -12.59
N LYS A 11 12.40 -6.67 -11.81
CA LYS A 11 11.29 -7.63 -11.70
C LYS A 11 10.02 -6.94 -11.21
N THR A 12 10.11 -6.17 -10.13
CA THR A 12 8.99 -5.42 -9.57
C THR A 12 8.36 -4.51 -10.63
N PHE A 13 9.16 -3.70 -11.34
CA PHE A 13 8.66 -2.84 -12.42
C PHE A 13 7.99 -3.64 -13.54
N SER A 14 8.55 -4.79 -13.92
CA SER A 14 8.00 -5.65 -14.96
C SER A 14 6.68 -6.30 -14.54
N GLU A 15 6.53 -6.62 -13.25
CA GLU A 15 5.31 -7.18 -12.65
C GLU A 15 4.18 -6.14 -12.53
N MET A 16 4.49 -4.84 -12.40
CA MET A 16 3.48 -3.78 -12.25
C MET A 16 2.46 -3.78 -13.39
N GLY A 17 2.91 -3.98 -14.63
CA GLY A 17 2.00 -4.06 -15.79
C GLY A 17 0.97 -5.16 -15.65
N ALA A 18 1.39 -6.35 -15.20
CA ALA A 18 0.48 -7.46 -14.91
C ALA A 18 -0.44 -7.15 -13.72
N LEU A 19 0.12 -6.60 -12.64
CA LEU A 19 -0.65 -6.19 -11.45
C LEU A 19 -1.72 -5.15 -11.75
N TRP A 20 -1.50 -4.27 -12.72
CA TRP A 20 -2.47 -3.24 -13.08
C TRP A 20 -3.50 -3.73 -14.11
N LEU A 21 -3.08 -4.57 -15.07
CA LEU A 21 -3.89 -4.92 -16.24
C LEU A 21 -4.51 -6.31 -16.20
N TRP A 22 -3.87 -7.31 -15.57
CA TRP A 22 -4.42 -8.67 -15.56
C TRP A 22 -5.63 -8.78 -14.63
N PRO A 23 -6.58 -9.70 -14.90
CA PRO A 23 -7.77 -9.88 -14.05
C PRO A 23 -7.39 -10.13 -12.58
N PRO A 24 -8.08 -9.52 -11.60
CA PRO A 24 -7.78 -9.71 -10.18
C PRO A 24 -7.76 -11.18 -9.76
N LYS A 25 -8.69 -12.01 -10.26
CA LYS A 25 -8.72 -13.46 -10.00
C LYS A 25 -7.42 -14.15 -10.41
N ARG A 26 -6.82 -13.77 -11.53
CA ARG A 26 -5.53 -14.30 -11.99
C ARG A 26 -4.42 -13.88 -11.05
N MET A 27 -4.34 -12.60 -10.71
CA MET A 27 -3.29 -12.07 -9.82
C MET A 27 -3.37 -12.67 -8.42
N LEU A 28 -4.56 -12.73 -7.82
CA LEU A 28 -4.78 -13.36 -6.53
C LEU A 28 -4.43 -14.85 -6.56
N GLY A 29 -4.67 -15.53 -7.68
CA GLY A 29 -4.28 -16.92 -7.89
C GLY A 29 -2.77 -17.17 -7.98
N LEU A 30 -1.93 -16.14 -8.09
CA LEU A 30 -0.48 -16.25 -8.03
C LEU A 30 0.06 -16.23 -6.59
N VAL A 31 -0.75 -15.79 -5.62
CA VAL A 31 -0.36 -15.78 -4.20
C VAL A 31 -0.32 -17.22 -3.69
N ARG A 32 0.88 -17.72 -3.38
CA ARG A 32 1.09 -19.12 -2.96
C ARG A 32 1.01 -19.33 -1.45
N LYS A 33 1.45 -18.33 -0.68
CA LYS A 33 1.51 -18.41 0.78
C LYS A 33 1.33 -17.02 1.36
N VAL A 34 0.54 -16.92 2.43
CA VAL A 34 0.41 -15.73 3.25
C VAL A 34 0.78 -16.10 4.68
N SER A 35 1.62 -15.29 5.29
CA SER A 35 2.05 -15.47 6.68
C SER A 35 1.53 -14.30 7.50
N GLY A 36 0.93 -14.57 8.65
CA GLY A 36 0.46 -13.52 9.56
C GLY A 36 -0.93 -12.93 9.25
N GLU A 37 -1.73 -13.52 8.36
CA GLU A 37 -3.11 -13.05 8.11
C GLU A 37 -3.97 -13.05 9.38
N ALA A 38 -3.74 -14.00 10.29
CA ALA A 38 -4.42 -14.05 11.59
C ALA A 38 -4.25 -12.76 12.41
N TYR A 39 -3.16 -11.99 12.22
CA TYR A 39 -2.98 -10.71 12.92
C TYR A 39 -3.96 -9.64 12.42
N LEU A 40 -4.34 -9.67 11.15
CA LEU A 40 -5.39 -8.79 10.62
C LEU A 40 -6.74 -9.14 11.25
N GLN A 41 -7.08 -10.43 11.29
CA GLN A 41 -8.32 -10.90 11.90
C GLN A 41 -8.39 -10.55 13.39
N GLN A 42 -7.29 -10.76 14.13
CA GLN A 42 -7.21 -10.37 15.54
C GLN A 42 -7.34 -8.86 15.75
N ALA A 43 -6.78 -8.04 14.86
CA ALA A 43 -6.96 -6.59 14.94
C ALA A 43 -8.44 -6.21 14.75
N LEU A 44 -9.09 -6.79 13.76
CA LEU A 44 -10.52 -6.56 13.48
C LEU A 44 -11.44 -7.09 14.58
N GLN A 45 -11.10 -8.21 15.23
CA GLN A 45 -11.86 -8.75 16.37
C GLN A 45 -11.85 -7.80 17.59
N ARG A 46 -10.86 -6.91 17.70
CA ARG A 46 -10.80 -5.90 18.77
C ARG A 46 -11.76 -4.73 18.54
N GLY A 47 -12.42 -4.65 17.38
CA GLY A 47 -13.43 -3.63 17.09
C GLY A 47 -12.86 -2.22 16.84
N LYS A 48 -11.57 -2.10 16.52
CA LYS A 48 -10.86 -0.80 16.34
C LYS A 48 -10.23 -0.63 14.96
N GLY A 49 -10.50 -1.55 14.03
CA GLY A 49 -9.86 -1.61 12.73
C GLY A 49 -8.40 -2.06 12.81
N GLY A 50 -7.68 -1.92 11.70
CA GLY A 50 -6.26 -2.28 11.62
C GLY A 50 -5.47 -1.39 10.67
N LEU A 51 -4.25 -1.04 11.05
CA LEU A 51 -3.32 -0.32 10.18
C LEU A 51 -2.42 -1.32 9.46
N VAL A 52 -2.40 -1.26 8.13
CA VAL A 52 -1.56 -2.06 7.25
C VAL A 52 -0.43 -1.18 6.73
N LEU A 53 0.77 -1.39 7.27
CA LEU A 53 1.97 -0.67 6.88
C LEU A 53 2.76 -1.52 5.88
N THR A 54 2.95 -1.00 4.67
CA THR A 54 3.65 -1.73 3.60
C THR A 54 4.83 -0.90 3.11
N PRO A 55 6.10 -1.27 3.35
CA PRO A 55 7.22 -0.54 2.75
C PRO A 55 7.22 -0.69 1.21
N HIS A 56 7.90 0.20 0.50
CA HIS A 56 8.18 0.10 -0.93
C HIS A 56 9.23 -0.99 -1.20
N LEU A 57 8.88 -2.24 -0.92
CA LEU A 57 9.74 -3.41 -1.02
C LEU A 57 9.05 -4.50 -1.86
N ALA A 58 9.81 -5.07 -2.79
CA ALA A 58 9.34 -6.13 -3.70
C ALA A 58 8.03 -5.74 -4.41
N SER A 59 7.14 -6.70 -4.66
CA SER A 59 5.88 -6.51 -5.37
C SER A 59 4.76 -5.98 -4.46
N TRP A 60 4.97 -4.85 -3.77
CA TRP A 60 4.07 -4.35 -2.71
C TRP A 60 2.61 -4.18 -3.15
N GLU A 61 2.36 -3.90 -4.43
CA GLU A 61 1.00 -3.75 -4.99
C GLU A 61 0.15 -5.02 -4.84
N ILE A 62 0.75 -6.22 -4.81
CA ILE A 62 0.00 -7.47 -4.59
C ILE A 62 -0.62 -7.52 -3.20
N VAL A 63 0.03 -6.90 -2.19
CA VAL A 63 -0.48 -6.83 -0.82
C VAL A 63 -1.77 -6.02 -0.80
N GLY A 64 -1.79 -4.86 -1.45
CA GLY A 64 -2.98 -4.02 -1.59
C GLY A 64 -4.13 -4.78 -2.26
N LEU A 65 -3.88 -5.43 -3.40
CA LEU A 65 -4.90 -6.25 -4.08
C LEU A 65 -5.41 -7.39 -3.20
N TYR A 66 -4.51 -8.09 -2.51
CA TYR A 66 -4.86 -9.22 -1.65
C TYR A 66 -5.74 -8.80 -0.47
N VAL A 67 -5.33 -7.74 0.24
CA VAL A 67 -6.02 -7.24 1.43
C VAL A 67 -7.38 -6.65 1.06
N CYS A 68 -7.44 -5.77 0.06
CA CYS A 68 -8.69 -5.14 -0.39
C CYS A 68 -9.72 -6.17 -0.87
N SER A 69 -9.28 -7.28 -1.48
CA SER A 69 -10.18 -8.36 -1.92
C SER A 69 -10.85 -9.15 -0.79
N ARG A 70 -10.39 -9.00 0.47
CA ARG A 70 -10.85 -9.79 1.63
C ARG A 70 -11.43 -8.93 2.75
N TYR A 71 -10.93 -7.71 2.88
CA TYR A 71 -11.25 -6.82 3.98
C TYR A 71 -11.59 -5.43 3.43
N PRO A 72 -12.67 -4.79 3.91
CA PRO A 72 -12.90 -3.37 3.63
C PRO A 72 -11.65 -2.57 4.00
N SER A 73 -11.14 -1.81 3.03
CA SER A 73 -9.81 -1.20 3.14
C SER A 73 -9.79 0.18 2.47
N THR A 74 -9.20 1.16 3.16
CA THR A 74 -8.92 2.49 2.61
C THR A 74 -7.42 2.76 2.63
N ALA A 75 -6.82 3.23 1.54
CA ALA A 75 -5.38 3.48 1.44
C ALA A 75 -5.05 4.86 0.85
N LEU A 76 -3.97 5.46 1.33
CA LEU A 76 -3.46 6.72 0.78
C LEU A 76 -2.71 6.49 -0.53
N SER A 77 -2.97 7.35 -1.51
CA SER A 77 -2.17 7.44 -2.74
C SER A 77 -1.97 8.88 -3.13
N ARG A 78 -0.73 9.24 -3.47
CA ARG A 78 -0.44 10.53 -4.07
C ARG A 78 -0.92 10.55 -5.53
N PRO A 79 -1.64 11.59 -5.97
CA PRO A 79 -1.99 11.75 -7.38
C PRO A 79 -0.72 11.83 -8.26
N LEU A 80 -0.74 11.14 -9.40
CA LEU A 80 0.35 11.19 -10.37
C LEU A 80 0.12 12.35 -11.35
N LYS A 81 1.22 12.96 -11.81
CA LYS A 81 1.17 14.11 -12.75
C LYS A 81 0.62 13.71 -14.13
N LEU A 82 0.82 12.46 -14.53
CA LEU A 82 0.37 11.94 -15.82
C LEU A 82 -1.04 11.35 -15.69
N ALA A 83 -2.05 12.05 -16.20
CA ALA A 83 -3.46 11.70 -16.03
C ALA A 83 -3.81 10.26 -16.47
N GLY A 84 -3.37 9.84 -17.67
CA GLY A 84 -3.67 8.49 -18.15
C GLY A 84 -3.08 7.37 -17.26
N LEU A 85 -1.88 7.61 -16.70
CA LEU A 85 -1.25 6.67 -15.77
C LEU A 85 -1.92 6.72 -14.39
N HIS A 86 -2.33 7.91 -13.93
CA HIS A 86 -3.09 8.08 -12.70
C HIS A 86 -4.37 7.23 -12.73
N ASP A 87 -5.17 7.36 -13.78
CA ASP A 87 -6.46 6.68 -13.89
C ASP A 87 -6.30 5.16 -14.00
N LEU A 88 -5.27 4.71 -14.74
CA LEU A 88 -4.90 3.30 -14.80
C LEU A 88 -4.58 2.74 -13.40
N ILE A 89 -3.72 3.42 -12.65
CA ILE A 89 -3.29 2.94 -11.32
C ILE A 89 -4.43 3.04 -10.30
N TYR A 90 -5.21 4.12 -10.34
CA TYR A 90 -6.38 4.28 -9.47
C TYR A 90 -7.40 3.15 -9.70
N THR A 91 -7.69 2.85 -10.96
CA THR A 91 -8.57 1.73 -11.35
C THR A 91 -7.98 0.40 -10.89
N ALA A 92 -6.69 0.17 -11.14
CA ALA A 92 -5.98 -1.04 -10.74
C ALA A 92 -6.03 -1.31 -9.23
N ARG A 93 -5.89 -0.25 -8.41
CA ARG A 93 -5.89 -0.37 -6.94
C ARG A 93 -7.29 -0.48 -6.34
N SER A 94 -8.30 0.08 -7.02
CA SER A 94 -9.69 0.09 -6.52
C SER A 94 -10.52 -1.12 -6.97
N ARG A 95 -10.11 -1.83 -8.02
CA ARG A 95 -10.88 -2.93 -8.65
C ARG A 95 -11.15 -4.17 -7.78
N THR A 96 -10.58 -4.23 -6.58
CA THR A 96 -10.85 -5.31 -5.61
C THR A 96 -11.64 -4.84 -4.39
N GLY A 97 -12.23 -3.63 -4.44
CA GLY A 97 -13.04 -3.07 -3.35
C GLY A 97 -12.28 -2.09 -2.45
N GLY A 98 -11.01 -1.81 -2.76
CA GLY A 98 -10.21 -0.82 -2.03
C GLY A 98 -10.64 0.61 -2.34
N ARG A 99 -10.72 1.44 -1.30
CA ARG A 99 -10.93 2.88 -1.43
C ARG A 99 -9.59 3.60 -1.44
N ILE A 100 -9.27 4.30 -2.53
CA ILE A 100 -8.03 5.08 -2.63
C ILE A 100 -8.33 6.55 -2.36
N VAL A 101 -7.59 7.15 -1.44
CA VAL A 101 -7.78 8.54 -0.99
C VAL A 101 -6.50 9.36 -1.13
N PRO A 102 -6.58 10.67 -1.38
CA PRO A 102 -5.41 11.52 -1.58
C PRO A 102 -4.57 11.66 -0.30
N THR A 103 -3.28 11.96 -0.47
CA THR A 103 -2.35 12.25 0.65
C THR A 103 -2.54 13.67 1.20
N ASP A 104 -3.73 13.99 1.69
CA ASP A 104 -4.09 15.28 2.30
C ASP A 104 -4.91 15.08 3.60
N ASN A 105 -5.33 16.18 4.22
CA ASN A 105 -6.14 16.13 5.45
C ASN A 105 -7.48 15.40 5.27
N ALA A 106 -8.07 15.42 4.07
CA ALA A 106 -9.30 14.68 3.78
C ALA A 106 -9.04 13.18 3.70
N GLY A 107 -7.92 12.77 3.09
CA GLY A 107 -7.49 11.38 3.09
C GLY A 107 -7.16 10.85 4.47
N VAL A 108 -6.45 11.63 5.30
CA VAL A 108 -6.20 11.27 6.71
C VAL A 108 -7.51 11.08 7.47
N ARG A 109 -8.48 11.99 7.31
CA ARG A 109 -9.82 11.82 7.89
C ARG A 109 -10.53 10.56 7.38
N ALA A 110 -10.37 10.20 6.11
CA ALA A 110 -10.95 8.98 5.56
C ALA A 110 -10.34 7.72 6.18
N LEU A 111 -9.03 7.69 6.43
CA LEU A 111 -8.38 6.58 7.15
C LEU A 111 -8.92 6.46 8.58
N TYR A 112 -9.05 7.58 9.31
CA TYR A 112 -9.63 7.58 10.65
C TYR A 112 -11.07 7.04 10.66
N ARG A 113 -11.89 7.41 9.66
CA ARG A 113 -13.25 6.88 9.52
C ARG A 113 -13.25 5.37 9.28
N ALA A 114 -12.39 4.86 8.40
CA ALA A 114 -12.27 3.43 8.13
C ALA A 114 -11.92 2.66 9.42
N LEU A 115 -10.93 3.12 10.19
CA LEU A 115 -10.58 2.51 11.47
C LEU A 115 -11.74 2.51 12.47
N HIS A 116 -12.48 3.61 12.57
CA HIS A 116 -13.66 3.71 13.44
C HIS A 116 -14.81 2.79 12.98
N GLN A 117 -14.88 2.47 11.70
CA GLN A 117 -15.83 1.49 11.13
C GLN A 117 -15.33 0.04 11.27
N ASN A 118 -14.25 -0.18 12.02
CA ASN A 118 -13.58 -1.46 12.17
C ASN A 118 -13.09 -2.04 10.83
N GLU A 119 -12.59 -1.17 9.95
CA GLU A 119 -12.00 -1.52 8.65
C GLU A 119 -10.46 -1.37 8.67
N LEU A 120 -9.81 -1.72 7.56
CA LEU A 120 -8.36 -1.55 7.41
C LEU A 120 -7.99 -0.20 6.80
N ALA A 121 -6.92 0.39 7.32
CA ALA A 121 -6.28 1.59 6.76
C ALA A 121 -4.87 1.23 6.25
N GLY A 122 -4.54 1.59 5.01
CA GLY A 122 -3.26 1.28 4.37
C GLY A 122 -2.36 2.50 4.19
N ILE A 123 -1.09 2.39 4.58
CA ILE A 123 -0.07 3.44 4.41
C ILE A 123 1.28 2.80 4.02
N LEU A 124 2.03 3.46 3.14
CA LEU A 124 3.43 3.14 2.87
C LEU A 124 4.31 4.15 3.64
N PRO A 125 4.98 3.74 4.74
CA PRO A 125 5.51 4.68 5.73
C PRO A 125 6.98 5.08 5.52
N ASP A 126 7.62 4.63 4.44
CA ASP A 126 9.08 4.65 4.25
C ASP A 126 9.58 5.75 3.30
N GLN A 127 8.70 6.63 2.83
CA GLN A 127 9.08 7.82 2.07
C GLN A 127 9.24 9.04 2.98
N VAL A 128 10.20 9.90 2.63
CA VAL A 128 10.39 11.19 3.30
C VAL A 128 9.22 12.11 2.92
N PRO A 129 8.48 12.66 3.91
CA PRO A 129 7.41 13.61 3.64
C PRO A 129 7.98 14.96 3.15
N ASN A 130 7.11 15.82 2.59
CA ASN A 130 7.53 17.16 2.19
C ASN A 130 8.02 17.98 3.42
N GLU A 131 8.90 18.95 3.16
CA GLU A 131 9.60 19.74 4.18
C GLU A 131 8.66 20.36 5.24
N GLY A 132 9.13 20.40 6.49
CA GLY A 132 8.45 21.06 7.61
C GLY A 132 7.40 20.23 8.38
N MET A 133 7.12 19.00 7.96
CA MET A 133 6.02 18.17 8.51
C MET A 133 6.47 16.77 8.98
N ALA A 134 7.74 16.60 9.34
CA ALA A 134 8.35 15.28 9.54
C ALA A 134 8.83 15.03 10.97
N PHE A 135 8.35 13.95 11.59
CA PHE A 135 9.12 13.22 12.60
C PHE A 135 10.02 12.23 11.87
N LEU A 136 11.34 12.43 11.94
CA LEU A 136 12.34 11.59 11.27
C LEU A 136 13.02 10.69 12.31
N PRO A 137 12.48 9.48 12.58
CA PRO A 137 13.15 8.55 13.46
C PRO A 137 14.43 8.03 12.78
N PRO A 138 15.44 7.58 13.55
CA PRO A 138 16.58 6.89 13.00
C PRO A 138 16.15 5.69 12.14
N PHE A 139 16.52 5.68 10.86
CA PHE A 139 16.26 4.59 9.93
C PHE A 139 17.59 4.07 9.37
N LEU A 140 17.99 2.87 9.77
CA LEU A 140 19.26 2.19 9.39
C LEU A 140 20.57 2.98 9.67
N VAL A 141 20.45 4.14 10.32
CA VAL A 141 21.47 5.05 10.85
C VAL A 141 22.67 5.34 9.94
N SER A 142 22.56 6.43 9.16
CA SER A 142 23.62 7.43 9.09
C SER A 142 23.01 8.81 9.30
N ARG A 143 23.54 9.57 10.27
CA ARG A 143 23.24 10.99 10.46
C ARG A 143 23.85 11.76 9.30
N HIS A 144 23.12 11.94 8.20
CA HIS A 144 23.33 13.07 7.29
C HIS A 144 21.94 13.52 6.85
N ILE A 145 21.43 14.53 7.55
CA ILE A 145 20.32 15.37 7.10
C ILE A 145 20.99 16.70 6.72
N PRO A 146 20.79 17.23 5.49
CA PRO A 146 21.20 18.59 5.16
C PRO A 146 20.44 19.64 5.97
#